data_AF-A0AAV9ES20-F1
#
_entry.id   AF-A0AAV9ES20-F1
#
_cell.length_a   1.000
_cell.length_b   1.000
_cell.length_c   1.000
_cell.angle_alpha   90.00
_cell.angle_beta   90.00
_cell.angle_gamma   90.00
#
_symmetry.space_group_name_H-M   'P 1'
#
loop_
_entity.id
_entity.type
_entity.pdbx_description
1 polymer ?
#
loop_
_entity_poly.entity_id
_entity_poly.type
_entity_poly.pdbx_seq_one_letter_code
_entity_poly.pdbx_strand_id
1 'polypeptide(L)'
;MNRRTGDPSPTDIVQHIMSSVASTRKHMSRFILRILPVEVASYASEEEISKAIKPLIDQHFPTEAPTPKKFAVLYEARSNTGIERMAIINAVAKSVPQPHKVDLNNPDKTIIVQIAKTVCLVGVVEKYKEYLKFNLRQLTSPKPETQK
;
A
#
# COMPACT_ATOMS: atom_id res chain seq x y z
N MET A 1 -19.02 1.73 0.78
CA MET A 1 -19.13 0.43 1.48
C MET A 1 -19.17 0.74 2.97
N ASN A 2 -20.33 0.60 3.62
CA ASN A 2 -20.49 1.01 5.03
C ASN A 2 -19.82 -0.03 5.93
N ARG A 3 -18.60 0.26 6.41
CA ARG A 3 -17.96 -0.57 7.45
C ARG A 3 -18.74 -0.41 8.75
N ARG A 4 -18.97 -1.51 9.47
CA ARG A 4 -19.50 -1.45 10.84
C ARG A 4 -18.34 -1.11 11.77
N THR A 5 -18.59 -0.29 12.78
CA THR A 5 -17.62 0.02 13.84
C THR A 5 -17.20 -1.29 14.52
N GLY A 6 -15.94 -1.70 14.29
CA GLY A 6 -15.35 -2.93 14.86
C GLY A 6 -14.84 -3.94 13.83
N ASP A 7 -15.22 -3.84 12.55
CA ASP A 7 -14.71 -4.75 11.53
C ASP A 7 -13.24 -4.44 11.18
N PRO A 8 -12.37 -5.46 11.04
CA PRO A 8 -10.97 -5.25 10.68
C PRO A 8 -10.87 -4.59 9.30
N SER A 9 -9.96 -3.62 9.15
CA SER A 9 -9.71 -3.01 7.85
C SER A 9 -9.07 -4.04 6.89
N PRO A 10 -9.20 -3.86 5.56
CA PRO A 10 -8.46 -4.66 4.59
C PRO A 10 -6.96 -4.67 4.90
N THR A 11 -6.42 -3.54 5.37
CA THR A 11 -5.03 -3.42 5.80
C THR A 11 -4.74 -4.33 6.98
N ASP A 12 -5.57 -4.35 8.02
CA ASP A 12 -5.40 -5.22 9.19
C ASP A 12 -5.41 -6.70 8.81
N ILE A 13 -6.34 -7.10 7.94
CA ILE A 13 -6.45 -8.47 7.44
C ILE A 13 -5.17 -8.87 6.71
N VAL A 14 -4.71 -8.04 5.77
CA VAL A 14 -3.50 -8.36 4.99
C VAL A 14 -2.26 -8.35 5.88
N GLN A 15 -2.13 -7.40 6.81
CA GLN A 15 -1.02 -7.37 7.78
C GLN A 15 -1.00 -8.64 8.64
N HIS A 16 -2.16 -9.10 9.12
CA HIS A 16 -2.26 -10.33 9.90
C HIS A 16 -1.84 -11.56 9.08
N ILE A 17 -2.29 -11.65 7.82
CA ILE A 17 -1.87 -12.72 6.89
C ILE A 17 -0.35 -12.69 6.69
N MET A 18 0.22 -11.52 6.39
CA MET A 18 1.66 -11.39 6.14
C MET A 18 2.49 -11.71 7.38
N SER A 19 2.07 -11.27 8.56
CA SER A 19 2.72 -11.60 9.83
C SER A 19 2.68 -13.10 10.10
N SER A 20 1.52 -13.74 9.90
CA SER A 20 1.35 -15.18 10.09
C SER A 20 2.18 -16.01 9.09
N VAL A 21 2.26 -15.59 7.83
CA VAL A 21 3.08 -16.26 6.82
C VAL A 21 4.57 -16.05 7.09
N ALA A 22 4.97 -14.88 7.57
CA ALA A 22 6.35 -14.59 7.93
C ALA A 22 6.84 -15.44 9.11
N SER A 23 5.99 -15.67 10.10
CA SER A 23 6.30 -16.48 11.29
C SER A 23 6.25 -17.99 11.01
N THR A 24 5.18 -18.47 10.36
CA THR A 24 4.98 -19.91 10.11
C THR A 24 5.77 -20.44 8.92
N ARG A 25 6.14 -19.57 7.96
CA ARG A 25 6.70 -19.93 6.65
C ARG A 25 5.86 -20.91 5.84
N LYS A 26 4.58 -21.08 6.19
CA LYS A 26 3.64 -21.93 5.48
C LYS A 26 2.87 -21.12 4.45
N HIS A 27 2.79 -21.63 3.24
CA HIS A 27 2.03 -21.00 2.17
C HIS A 27 0.54 -21.34 2.30
N MET A 28 -0.33 -20.33 2.38
CA MET A 28 -1.78 -20.55 2.49
C MET A 28 -2.37 -21.16 1.20
N SER A 29 -1.88 -20.75 0.03
CA SER A 29 -2.30 -21.32 -1.27
C SER A 29 -1.24 -21.17 -2.34
N ARG A 30 -0.80 -22.26 -3.00
CA ARG A 30 0.23 -22.24 -4.05
C ARG A 30 -0.04 -21.33 -5.26
N PHE A 31 -1.27 -20.82 -5.39
CA PHE A 31 -1.71 -20.00 -6.52
C PHE A 31 -1.68 -18.49 -6.25
N ILE A 32 -1.45 -18.06 -5.01
CA ILE A 32 -1.45 -16.64 -4.65
C ILE A 32 0.00 -16.14 -4.63
N LEU A 33 0.33 -15.25 -5.56
CA LEU A 33 1.66 -14.64 -5.63
C LEU A 33 1.79 -13.44 -4.68
N ARG A 34 0.83 -12.52 -4.70
CA ARG A 34 0.88 -11.25 -3.97
C ARG A 34 -0.50 -10.86 -3.45
N ILE A 35 -0.58 -10.40 -2.20
CA ILE A 35 -1.81 -9.87 -1.61
C ILE A 35 -1.57 -8.40 -1.28
N LEU A 36 -2.46 -7.52 -1.74
CA LEU A 36 -2.39 -6.10 -1.39
C LEU A 36 -3.77 -5.60 -0.97
N PRO A 37 -3.84 -4.83 0.13
CA PRO A 37 -5.10 -4.28 0.59
C PRO A 37 -5.54 -3.15 -0.33
N VAL A 38 -6.85 -3.03 -0.51
CA VAL A 38 -7.49 -1.89 -1.15
C VAL A 38 -8.48 -1.32 -0.16
N GLU A 39 -8.28 -0.06 0.22
CA GLU A 39 -9.15 0.65 1.16
C GLU A 39 -10.08 1.62 0.45
N VAL A 40 -9.60 2.20 -0.64
CA VAL A 40 -10.33 3.17 -1.46
C VAL A 40 -10.28 2.74 -2.92
N ALA A 41 -11.40 2.87 -3.61
CA ALA A 41 -11.50 2.71 -5.06
C ALA A 41 -12.18 3.94 -5.66
N SER A 42 -11.66 4.44 -6.78
CA SER A 42 -12.19 5.60 -7.50
C SER A 42 -12.00 5.43 -9.01
N TYR A 43 -12.51 6.37 -9.82
CA TYR A 43 -12.10 6.44 -11.21
C TYR A 43 -10.62 6.84 -11.30
N ALA A 44 -9.97 6.40 -12.37
CA ALA A 44 -8.58 6.70 -12.66
C ALA A 44 -8.42 8.10 -13.29
N SER A 45 -8.75 9.13 -12.52
CA SER A 45 -8.51 10.54 -12.83
C SER A 45 -7.78 11.21 -11.66
N GLU A 46 -6.87 12.13 -11.95
CA GLU A 46 -6.10 12.84 -10.92
C GLU A 46 -7.01 13.54 -9.90
N GLU A 47 -8.08 14.18 -10.36
CA GLU A 47 -9.03 14.88 -9.51
C GLU A 47 -9.79 13.93 -8.59
N GLU A 48 -10.27 12.81 -9.13
CA GLU A 48 -11.02 11.82 -8.34
C GLU A 48 -10.13 11.12 -7.34
N ILE A 49 -8.91 10.76 -7.73
CA ILE A 49 -7.93 10.13 -6.84
C ILE A 49 -7.59 11.07 -5.69
N SER A 50 -7.33 12.35 -5.98
CA SER A 50 -7.00 13.36 -4.97
C SER A 50 -8.16 13.60 -4.01
N LYS A 51 -9.42 13.50 -4.46
CA LYS A 51 -10.60 13.59 -3.59
C LYS A 51 -10.77 12.33 -2.74
N ALA A 52 -10.62 11.16 -3.35
CA ALA A 52 -10.87 9.88 -2.72
C ALA A 52 -9.81 9.51 -1.67
N ILE A 53 -8.56 9.96 -1.86
CA ILE A 53 -7.45 9.62 -0.95
C ILE A 53 -7.44 10.44 0.34
N LYS A 54 -8.00 11.66 0.36
CA LYS A 54 -8.04 12.52 1.56
C LYS A 54 -8.46 11.80 2.84
N PRO A 55 -9.64 11.15 2.91
CA PRO A 55 -10.05 10.45 4.13
C PRO A 55 -9.10 9.32 4.53
N LEU A 56 -8.43 8.68 3.56
CA LEU A 56 -7.44 7.63 3.81
C LEU A 56 -6.14 8.22 4.37
N ILE A 57 -5.69 9.35 3.84
CA ILE A 57 -4.51 10.05 4.36
C ILE A 57 -4.77 10.53 5.79
N ASP A 58 -5.90 11.18 6.05
CA ASP A 58 -6.22 11.70 7.38
C ASP A 58 -6.24 10.58 8.44
N GLN A 59 -6.68 9.38 8.06
CA GLN A 59 -6.66 8.20 8.94
C GLN A 59 -5.24 7.66 9.21
N HIS A 60 -4.36 7.62 8.21
CA HIS A 60 -3.04 6.99 8.32
C HIS A 60 -1.90 7.97 8.68
N PHE A 61 -2.08 9.24 8.36
CA PHE A 61 -1.15 10.36 8.48
C PHE A 61 -1.83 11.56 9.16
N PRO A 62 -2.24 11.45 10.43
CA PRO A 62 -2.87 12.55 11.13
C PRO A 62 -1.88 13.70 11.35
N THR A 63 -2.31 14.94 11.09
CA THR A 63 -1.50 16.16 11.21
C THR A 63 -0.94 16.37 12.62
N GLU A 64 -1.65 15.87 13.64
CA GLU A 64 -1.25 15.96 15.06
C GLU A 64 -0.32 14.81 15.50
N ALA A 65 0.16 13.98 14.57
CA ALA A 65 1.09 12.92 14.90
C ALA A 65 2.37 13.51 15.54
N PRO A 66 2.73 13.12 16.79
CA PRO A 66 3.89 13.67 17.48
C PRO A 66 5.22 13.34 16.80
N THR A 67 5.24 12.31 15.94
CA THR A 67 6.42 11.87 15.19
C THR A 67 6.18 11.95 13.68
N PRO A 68 7.02 12.69 12.92
CA PRO A 68 6.99 12.69 11.47
C PRO A 68 7.21 11.29 10.90
N LYS A 69 6.19 10.72 10.27
CA LYS A 69 6.31 9.44 9.55
C LYS A 69 6.92 9.63 8.16
N LYS A 70 7.74 8.67 7.75
CA LYS A 70 8.28 8.55 6.41
C LYS A 70 7.34 7.73 5.55
N PHE A 71 7.14 8.14 4.29
CA PHE A 71 6.29 7.39 3.38
C PHE A 71 6.85 7.28 1.96
N ALA A 72 6.39 6.27 1.24
CA ALA A 72 6.65 6.12 -0.19
C ALA A 72 5.34 5.92 -0.94
N VAL A 73 5.28 6.41 -2.18
CA VAL A 73 4.15 6.18 -3.09
C VAL A 73 4.58 5.19 -4.15
N LEU A 74 3.91 4.05 -4.22
CA LEU A 74 4.13 3.02 -5.23
C LEU A 74 3.00 3.08 -6.26
N TYR A 75 3.37 3.29 -7.52
CA TYR A 75 2.44 3.27 -8.64
C TYR A 75 2.60 2.01 -9.47
N GLU A 76 1.49 1.33 -9.77
CA GLU A 76 1.41 0.25 -10.75
C GLU A 76 0.18 0.42 -11.63
N ALA A 77 0.32 0.20 -12.94
CA ALA A 77 -0.78 0.26 -13.90
C ALA A 77 -0.91 -1.05 -14.67
N ARG A 78 -2.15 -1.43 -14.96
CA ARG A 78 -2.52 -2.59 -15.77
C ARG A 78 -3.54 -2.15 -16.81
N SER A 79 -3.20 -2.35 -18.08
CA SER A 79 -4.08 -2.01 -19.21
C SER A 79 -4.56 -0.55 -19.18
N ASN A 80 -3.69 0.37 -18.76
CA ASN A 80 -3.90 1.81 -18.84
C ASN A 80 -2.62 2.47 -19.38
N THR A 81 -2.75 3.24 -20.46
CA THR A 81 -1.65 4.00 -21.08
C THR A 81 -1.92 5.50 -21.12
N GLY A 82 -3.12 5.94 -20.71
CA GLY A 82 -3.54 7.33 -20.82
C GLY A 82 -3.13 8.21 -19.63
N ILE A 83 -2.78 7.60 -18.49
CA ILE A 83 -2.47 8.33 -17.27
C ILE A 83 -0.96 8.42 -17.06
N GLU A 84 -0.47 9.64 -16.88
CA GLU A 84 0.92 9.88 -16.58
C GLU A 84 1.26 9.42 -15.15
N ARG A 85 2.19 8.47 -15.05
CA ARG A 85 2.65 7.90 -13.77
C ARG A 85 3.08 8.97 -12.76
N MET A 86 3.86 9.97 -13.20
CA MET A 86 4.40 10.99 -12.31
C MET A 86 3.33 11.96 -11.82
N ALA A 87 2.33 12.28 -12.65
CA ALA A 87 1.20 13.10 -12.23
C ALA A 87 0.48 12.49 -11.02
N ILE A 88 0.17 11.19 -11.07
CA ILE A 88 -0.50 10.48 -9.96
C ILE A 88 0.37 10.40 -8.71
N ILE A 89 1.65 10.06 -8.86
CA ILE A 89 2.58 9.99 -7.72
C ILE A 89 2.67 11.36 -7.02
N ASN A 90 2.80 12.43 -7.80
CA ASN A 90 2.90 13.79 -7.28
C ASN A 90 1.59 14.23 -6.63
N ALA A 91 0.43 13.94 -7.24
CA ALA A 91 -0.87 14.27 -6.67
C ALA A 91 -1.09 13.58 -5.31
N VAL A 92 -0.75 12.30 -5.22
CA VAL A 92 -0.83 11.54 -3.97
C VAL A 92 0.16 12.06 -2.92
N ALA A 93 1.41 12.31 -3.31
CA ALA A 93 2.42 12.84 -2.39
C ALA A 93 2.07 14.22 -1.84
N LYS A 94 1.50 15.11 -2.68
CA LYS A 94 1.00 16.44 -2.28
C LYS A 94 -0.20 16.37 -1.34
N SER A 95 -0.97 15.28 -1.39
CA SER A 95 -2.13 15.09 -0.52
C SER A 95 -1.75 14.72 0.92
N VAL A 96 -0.49 14.30 1.16
CA VAL A 96 -0.01 13.98 2.51
C VAL A 96 0.43 15.26 3.23
N PRO A 97 -0.13 15.58 4.40
CA PRO A 97 0.22 16.80 5.13
C PRO A 97 1.64 16.73 5.72
N GLN A 98 2.26 17.89 5.92
CA GLN A 98 3.44 18.00 6.77
C GLN A 98 3.05 17.70 8.23
N PRO A 99 3.92 17.08 9.06
CA PRO A 99 5.38 16.99 8.94
C PRO A 99 5.90 15.73 8.21
N HIS A 100 5.02 14.91 7.61
CA HIS A 100 5.42 13.67 6.95
C HIS A 100 6.34 13.92 5.75
N LYS A 101 7.33 13.03 5.56
CA LYS A 101 8.33 13.17 4.49
C LYS A 101 8.36 11.94 3.59
N VAL A 102 8.62 12.19 2.31
CA VAL A 102 8.82 11.11 1.34
C VAL A 102 10.21 10.50 1.55
N ASP A 103 10.29 9.18 1.74
CA ASP A 103 11.53 8.40 1.79
C ASP A 103 11.35 7.10 0.99
N LEU A 104 12.00 7.00 -0.16
CA LEU A 104 11.92 5.81 -1.04
C LEU A 104 12.80 4.66 -0.53
N ASN A 105 13.76 4.95 0.35
CA ASN A 105 14.75 3.99 0.85
C ASN A 105 14.26 3.32 2.12
N ASN A 106 13.72 4.05 3.08
CA ASN A 106 13.21 3.48 4.32
C ASN A 106 11.85 4.11 4.73
N PRO A 107 10.77 3.81 4.01
CA PRO A 107 9.43 4.29 4.36
C PRO A 107 8.83 3.49 5.53
N ASP A 108 8.21 4.19 6.49
CA ASP A 108 7.41 3.55 7.55
C ASP A 108 6.09 3.01 6.98
N LYS A 109 5.46 3.82 6.11
CA LYS A 109 4.22 3.49 5.40
C LYS A 109 4.42 3.61 3.88
N THR A 110 3.86 2.68 3.14
CA THR A 110 3.83 2.72 1.67
C THR A 110 2.39 2.86 1.20
N ILE A 111 2.12 3.92 0.44
CA ILE A 111 0.83 4.13 -0.23
C ILE A 111 0.94 3.44 -1.58
N ILE A 112 0.11 2.43 -1.80
CA ILE A 112 0.06 1.65 -3.03
C ILE A 112 -1.11 2.14 -3.86
N VAL A 113 -0.81 2.58 -5.07
CA VAL A 113 -1.76 3.05 -6.07
C VAL A 113 -1.72 2.07 -7.24
N GLN A 114 -2.81 1.35 -7.44
CA GLN A 114 -2.99 0.44 -8.57
C GLN A 114 -4.06 0.97 -9.51
N ILE A 115 -3.70 1.13 -10.77
CA ILE A 115 -4.64 1.45 -11.82
C ILE A 115 -4.90 0.19 -12.64
N ALA A 116 -6.16 -0.20 -12.76
CA ALA A 116 -6.60 -1.30 -13.63
C ALA A 116 -7.69 -0.77 -14.56
N LYS A 117 -7.37 -0.68 -15.86
CA LYS A 117 -8.21 0.01 -16.86
C LYS A 117 -8.57 1.42 -16.39
N THR A 118 -9.83 1.68 -16.08
CA THR A 118 -10.35 2.99 -15.66
C THR A 118 -10.54 3.12 -14.14
N VAL A 119 -10.13 2.13 -13.37
CA VAL A 119 -10.31 2.10 -11.91
C VAL A 119 -8.98 2.31 -11.20
N CYS A 120 -8.95 3.23 -10.24
CA CYS A 120 -7.86 3.42 -9.30
C CYS A 120 -8.19 2.73 -7.97
N LEU A 121 -7.23 1.99 -7.44
CA LEU A 121 -7.32 1.24 -6.19
C LEU A 121 -6.16 1.68 -5.30
N VAL A 122 -6.48 2.17 -4.10
CA VAL A 122 -5.49 2.70 -3.17
C VAL A 122 -5.55 1.93 -1.86
N GLY A 123 -4.37 1.58 -1.34
CA GLY A 123 -4.19 0.99 -0.01
C GLY A 123 -2.93 1.49 0.66
N VAL A 124 -2.91 1.53 1.99
CA VAL A 124 -1.74 1.92 2.78
C VAL A 124 -1.24 0.70 3.53
N VAL A 125 0.06 0.43 3.45
CA VAL A 125 0.68 -0.71 4.13
C VAL A 125 1.93 -0.31 4.88
N GLU A 126 2.24 -1.05 5.93
CA GLU A 126 3.48 -0.93 6.68
C GLU A 126 4.43 -2.07 6.30
N LYS A 127 5.73 -1.89 6.55
CA LYS A 127 6.76 -2.94 6.40
C LYS A 127 6.81 -3.56 5.00
N TYR A 128 6.53 -2.77 3.96
CA TYR A 128 6.43 -3.25 2.58
C TYR A 128 7.69 -3.97 2.08
N LYS A 129 8.87 -3.47 2.43
CA LYS A 129 10.15 -4.11 2.08
C LYS A 129 10.42 -5.36 2.90
N GLU A 130 10.14 -5.34 4.21
CA GLU A 130 10.33 -6.49 5.11
C GLU A 130 9.46 -7.67 4.70
N TYR A 131 8.22 -7.40 4.28
CA TYR A 131 7.30 -8.41 3.75
C TYR A 131 7.52 -8.74 2.28
N LEU A 132 8.71 -8.46 1.73
CA LEU A 132 9.12 -8.76 0.36
C LEU A 132 8.06 -8.31 -0.67
N LYS A 133 7.63 -7.04 -0.55
CA LYS A 133 6.62 -6.42 -1.43
C LYS A 133 5.26 -7.14 -1.36
N PHE A 134 4.96 -7.75 -0.22
CA PHE A 134 3.78 -8.58 0.00
C PHE A 134 3.68 -9.81 -0.92
N ASN A 135 4.82 -10.29 -1.41
CA ASN A 135 4.90 -11.50 -2.22
C ASN A 135 4.94 -12.72 -1.30
N LEU A 136 3.81 -13.41 -1.19
CA LEU A 136 3.66 -14.59 -0.33
C LEU A 136 4.63 -15.70 -0.70
N ARG A 137 4.80 -15.94 -2.01
CA ARG A 137 5.68 -16.99 -2.50
C ARG A 137 7.11 -16.74 -2.06
N GLN A 138 7.62 -15.51 -2.27
CA GLN A 138 8.96 -15.14 -1.84
C GLN A 138 9.12 -15.16 -0.32
N LEU A 139 8.08 -14.80 0.44
CA LEU A 139 8.11 -14.82 1.89
C LEU A 139 8.21 -16.23 2.47
N THR A 140 7.62 -17.22 1.81
CA THR A 140 7.71 -18.64 2.21
C THR A 140 8.90 -19.37 1.60
N SER A 141 9.50 -18.83 0.54
CA SER A 141 10.69 -19.43 -0.05
C SER A 141 11.83 -19.44 0.96
N PRO A 142 12.69 -20.48 0.94
CA PRO A 142 13.94 -20.47 1.69
C PRO A 142 14.72 -19.21 1.32
N LYS A 143 15.25 -18.50 2.32
CA LYS A 143 16.19 -17.41 2.01
C LYS A 143 17.37 -18.03 1.26
N PRO A 144 17.82 -17.47 0.13
CA PRO A 144 19.10 -17.88 -0.43
C PRO A 144 20.14 -17.67 0.66
N GLU A 145 20.89 -18.73 0.98
CA GLU A 145 22.05 -18.63 1.86
C GLU A 145 22.93 -17.51 1.30
N THR A 146 23.03 -16.41 2.05
CA THR A 146 24.03 -15.39 1.75
C THR A 146 25.36 -16.05 2.06
N GLN A 147 26.03 -16.55 1.03
CA GLN A 147 27.42 -16.97 1.13
C GLN A 147 28.20 -15.77 1.67
N LYS A 148 28.88 -15.99 2.80
CA LYS A 148 29.75 -15.03 3.47
C LYS A 148 30.89 -14.60 2.55
#